data_AF-A0A953HGP5-F1
#
_entry.id   AF-A0A953HGP5-F1
#
_cell.length_a   1.000
_cell.length_b   1.000
_cell.length_c   1.000
_cell.angle_alpha   90.00
_cell.angle_beta   90.00
_cell.angle_gamma   90.00
#
_symmetry.space_group_name_H-M   'P 1'
#
loop_
_entity.id
_entity.type
_entity.pdbx_description
1 polymer ?
#
loop_
_entity_poly.entity_id
_entity_poly.type
_entity_poly.pdbx_seq_one_letter_code
_entity_poly.pdbx_strand_id
1 'polypeptide(L)'
;MHVFFVGKFFNFNTDPHLNRRYQLTTTYSGWNDYLYDHTFLARNENDVFWSRQIAMQEGGLKINTLMYANQLGLSQNWLTAINLRSDIPFVNLPVQLFADIATFTEAKNSNPTGSKFLWDAGVQVNISDIVQVYVPLLYSKDYQEYLTSIYGKHAFWNSISFAFNINKIQWSRPLESTGLSRLMK
;
A
#
# COMPACT_ATOMS: atom_id res chain seq x y z
N MET A 1 -10.04 -4.30 13.29
CA MET A 1 -9.72 -2.85 13.24
C MET A 1 -10.03 -2.33 11.84
N HIS A 2 -10.71 -1.19 11.72
CA HIS A 2 -11.01 -0.56 10.44
C HIS A 2 -10.32 0.81 10.38
N VAL A 3 -9.84 1.19 9.19
CA VAL A 3 -9.29 2.52 8.90
C VAL A 3 -10.04 3.06 7.69
N PHE A 4 -10.40 4.33 7.73
CA PHE A 4 -11.07 5.04 6.64
C PHE A 4 -10.23 6.24 6.22
N PHE A 5 -10.13 6.47 4.92
CA PHE A 5 -9.42 7.59 4.34
C PHE A 5 -10.30 8.35 3.36
N VAL A 6 -10.25 9.68 3.44
CA VAL A 6 -10.83 10.61 2.46
C VAL A 6 -9.84 11.76 2.29
N GLY A 7 -9.42 11.98 1.05
CA GLY A 7 -8.56 13.10 0.67
C GLY A 7 -9.17 13.88 -0.47
N LYS A 8 -8.97 15.21 -0.46
CA LYS A 8 -9.35 16.10 -1.55
C LYS A 8 -8.33 17.22 -1.74
N PHE A 9 -7.88 17.43 -2.97
CA PHE A 9 -7.11 18.61 -3.37
C PHE A 9 -8.04 19.73 -3.86
N PHE A 10 -7.67 20.95 -3.51
CA PHE A 10 -8.28 22.18 -4.04
C PHE A 10 -7.23 22.85 -4.94
N ASN A 11 -7.48 22.80 -6.25
CA ASN A 11 -6.57 23.37 -7.24
C ASN A 11 -6.92 24.85 -7.46
N PHE A 12 -6.04 25.74 -6.99
CA PHE A 12 -6.14 27.18 -7.25
C PHE A 12 -5.43 27.60 -8.54
N ASN A 13 -4.60 26.71 -9.09
CA ASN A 13 -3.95 26.87 -10.38
C ASN A 13 -4.47 25.80 -11.34
N THR A 14 -4.86 26.21 -12.55
CA THR A 14 -5.42 25.33 -13.58
C THR A 14 -4.36 24.72 -14.49
N ASP A 15 -3.08 25.07 -14.33
CA ASP A 15 -2.00 24.47 -15.12
C ASP A 15 -1.78 22.99 -14.74
N PRO A 16 -2.10 22.04 -15.63
CA PRO A 16 -1.99 20.62 -15.34
C PRO A 16 -0.53 20.16 -15.15
N HIS A 17 0.46 20.89 -15.66
CA HIS A 17 1.87 20.53 -15.53
C HIS A 17 2.40 20.77 -14.11
N LEU A 18 1.90 21.81 -13.44
CA LEU A 18 2.29 22.14 -12.06
C LEU A 18 1.62 21.20 -11.04
N ASN A 19 0.38 20.80 -11.30
CA ASN A 19 -0.38 19.93 -10.40
C ASN A 19 0.03 18.45 -10.50
N ARG A 20 0.75 18.04 -11.55
CA ARG A 20 1.14 16.62 -11.74
C ARG A 20 2.04 16.07 -10.63
N ARG A 21 2.71 16.94 -9.87
CA ARG A 21 3.58 16.54 -8.75
C ARG A 21 2.81 16.23 -7.47
N TYR A 22 1.54 16.65 -7.37
CA TYR A 22 0.71 16.48 -6.19
C TYR A 22 -0.48 15.59 -6.51
N GLN A 23 -0.40 14.35 -6.05
CA GLN A 23 -1.40 13.31 -6.34
C GLN A 23 -1.66 12.51 -5.07
N LEU A 24 -2.92 12.16 -4.87
CA LEU A 24 -3.33 11.11 -3.94
C LEU A 24 -3.11 9.76 -4.64
N THR A 25 -2.71 8.76 -3.88
CA THR A 25 -2.50 7.40 -4.37
C THR A 25 -3.30 6.39 -3.56
N THR A 26 -3.76 5.34 -4.23
CA THR A 26 -4.35 4.20 -3.51
C THR A 26 -3.28 3.39 -2.79
N THR A 27 -2.07 3.30 -3.34
CA THR A 27 -0.94 2.57 -2.75
C THR A 27 0.25 3.51 -2.57
N TYR A 28 0.61 3.78 -1.32
CA TYR A 28 1.69 4.71 -0.99
C TYR A 28 3.06 4.03 -1.03
N SER A 29 4.02 4.65 -1.70
CA SER A 29 5.35 4.11 -1.99
C SER A 29 6.40 5.22 -2.06
N GLY A 30 7.68 4.85 -2.18
CA GLY A 30 8.76 5.83 -2.33
C GLY A 30 8.62 6.76 -3.54
N TRP A 31 7.89 6.35 -4.58
CA TRP A 31 7.67 7.13 -5.80
C TRP A 31 6.69 8.30 -5.62
N ASN A 32 5.75 8.18 -4.68
CA ASN A 32 4.72 9.18 -4.42
C ASN A 32 4.92 9.90 -3.07
N ASP A 33 6.03 9.64 -2.38
CA ASP A 33 6.42 10.32 -1.15
C ASP A 33 7.11 11.66 -1.43
N TYR A 34 6.29 12.67 -1.77
CA TYR A 34 6.74 14.03 -2.10
C TYR A 34 7.21 14.84 -0.89
N LEU A 35 6.80 14.48 0.33
CA LEU A 35 7.25 15.14 1.57
C LEU A 35 8.49 14.50 2.18
N TYR A 36 8.89 13.32 1.71
CA TYR A 36 9.98 12.53 2.29
C TYR A 36 9.71 12.14 3.76
N ASP A 37 8.45 11.86 4.09
CA ASP A 37 8.03 11.55 5.45
C ASP A 37 8.32 10.10 5.85
N HIS A 38 8.65 9.22 4.89
CA HIS A 38 8.93 7.80 5.13
C HIS A 38 10.33 7.39 4.64
N THR A 39 10.93 6.43 5.34
CA THR A 39 12.19 5.82 4.90
C THR A 39 11.90 4.61 4.01
N PHE A 40 12.19 4.72 2.71
CA PHE A 40 12.10 3.63 1.74
C PHE A 40 13.49 3.13 1.35
N LEU A 41 13.75 1.83 1.54
CA LEU A 41 15.08 1.24 1.27
C LEU A 41 15.47 1.31 -0.21
N ALA A 42 14.51 1.15 -1.11
CA ALA A 42 14.71 1.19 -2.55
C ALA A 42 13.76 2.20 -3.20
N ARG A 43 13.79 3.45 -2.71
CA ARG A 43 12.89 4.54 -3.12
C ARG A 43 12.82 4.76 -4.64
N ASN A 44 13.96 4.67 -5.31
CA ASN A 44 14.09 4.95 -6.74
C ASN A 44 14.08 3.69 -7.62
N GLU A 45 13.93 2.52 -7.01
CA GLU A 45 13.83 1.25 -7.74
C GLU A 45 12.36 0.91 -7.97
N ASN A 46 12.06 0.15 -9.03
CA ASN A 46 10.70 -0.29 -9.34
C ASN A 46 10.57 -1.80 -9.62
N ASP A 47 11.67 -2.52 -9.86
CA ASP A 47 11.68 -3.94 -10.19
C ASP A 47 12.62 -4.79 -9.31
N VAL A 48 12.62 -4.52 -8.00
CA VAL A 48 13.41 -5.29 -7.03
C VAL A 48 12.55 -5.65 -5.82
N PHE A 49 12.95 -6.66 -5.04
CA PHE A 49 12.21 -7.03 -3.83
C PHE A 49 11.96 -5.82 -2.92
N TRP A 50 12.99 -5.00 -2.71
CA TRP A 50 12.93 -3.84 -1.83
C TRP A 50 12.01 -2.70 -2.33
N SER A 51 11.68 -2.63 -3.63
CA SER A 51 10.77 -1.61 -4.17
C SER A 51 9.31 -1.89 -3.81
N ARG A 52 8.99 -3.12 -3.38
CA ARG A 52 7.65 -3.52 -2.93
C ARG A 52 7.30 -3.00 -1.53
N GLN A 53 8.14 -2.14 -0.97
CA GLN A 53 7.85 -1.44 0.27
C GLN A 53 6.68 -0.45 0.06
N ILE A 54 5.71 -0.49 0.97
CA ILE A 54 4.58 0.43 1.01
C ILE A 54 4.49 1.12 2.38
N ALA A 55 3.77 2.23 2.44
CA ALA A 55 3.39 2.87 3.69
C ALA A 55 1.86 2.83 3.85
N MET A 56 1.41 2.70 5.10
CA MET A 56 -0.02 2.75 5.44
C MET A 56 -0.50 4.21 5.50
N GLN A 57 -0.54 4.84 4.32
CA GLN A 57 -0.88 6.23 4.11
C GLN A 57 -1.81 6.36 2.89
N GLU A 58 -2.62 7.41 2.88
CA GLU A 58 -3.62 7.69 1.86
C GLU A 58 -4.57 6.51 1.65
N GLY A 59 -4.70 5.96 0.43
CA GLY A 59 -5.63 4.88 0.17
C GLY A 59 -5.26 3.56 0.85
N GLY A 60 -4.00 3.37 1.21
CA GLY A 60 -3.53 2.24 1.99
C GLY A 60 -3.76 0.85 1.37
N LEU A 61 -3.94 0.70 0.06
CA LEU A 61 -3.96 -0.61 -0.62
C LEU A 61 -2.57 -1.26 -0.60
N LYS A 62 -2.50 -2.57 -0.80
CA LYS A 62 -1.27 -3.37 -0.59
C LYS A 62 -0.56 -3.75 -1.88
N ILE A 63 -1.21 -3.69 -3.04
CA ILE A 63 -0.58 -3.98 -4.33
C ILE A 63 0.02 -2.72 -4.94
N ASN A 64 1.31 -2.79 -5.27
CA ASN A 64 2.06 -1.69 -5.87
C ASN A 64 2.20 -1.89 -7.38
N THR A 65 2.10 -0.81 -8.16
CA THR A 65 2.15 -0.87 -9.64
C THR A 65 3.28 -0.03 -10.23
N LEU A 66 4.47 -0.10 -9.62
CA LEU A 66 5.59 0.82 -9.89
C LEU A 66 6.16 0.74 -11.31
N MET A 67 5.97 -0.38 -12.00
CA MET A 67 6.44 -0.56 -13.39
C MET A 67 5.41 -0.12 -14.43
N TYR A 68 4.24 0.38 -14.00
CA TYR A 68 3.23 0.89 -14.91
C TYR A 68 3.52 2.36 -15.24
N ALA A 69 3.46 2.73 -16.52
CA ALA A 69 3.73 4.10 -16.97
C ALA A 69 2.80 5.13 -16.31
N ASN A 70 1.55 4.72 -16.03
CA ASN A 70 0.63 5.45 -15.19
C ASN A 70 0.16 4.50 -14.08
N GLN A 71 0.68 4.67 -12.86
CA GLN A 71 0.36 3.78 -11.74
C GLN A 71 -1.15 3.74 -11.50
N LEU A 72 -1.68 2.58 -11.16
CA LEU A 72 -3.08 2.44 -10.82
C LEU A 72 -3.37 3.21 -9.53
N GLY A 73 -4.48 3.94 -9.51
CA GLY A 73 -4.95 4.61 -8.30
C GLY A 73 -4.38 6.00 -8.02
N LEU A 74 -3.77 6.65 -9.01
CA LEU A 74 -3.36 8.06 -8.89
C LEU A 74 -4.55 9.01 -9.11
N SER A 75 -4.67 10.04 -8.27
CA SER A 75 -5.73 11.04 -8.37
C SER A 75 -5.28 12.45 -8.00
N GLN A 76 -5.66 13.45 -8.80
CA GLN A 76 -5.33 14.87 -8.58
C GLN A 76 -6.46 15.68 -7.92
N ASN A 77 -7.58 15.06 -7.57
CA ASN A 77 -8.74 15.77 -7.02
C ASN A 77 -9.27 15.11 -5.75
N TRP A 78 -9.76 13.89 -5.78
CA TRP A 78 -10.21 13.21 -4.57
C TRP A 78 -9.97 11.70 -4.62
N LEU A 79 -9.73 11.13 -3.45
CA LEU A 79 -9.58 9.70 -3.23
C LEU A 79 -10.25 9.32 -1.91
N THR A 80 -10.99 8.22 -1.93
CA THR A 80 -11.57 7.61 -0.72
C THR A 80 -11.20 6.15 -0.64
N ALA A 81 -10.88 5.67 0.56
CA ALA A 81 -10.55 4.28 0.78
C ALA A 81 -11.07 3.76 2.13
N ILE A 82 -11.32 2.46 2.17
CA ILE A 82 -11.65 1.70 3.37
C ILE A 82 -10.63 0.57 3.47
N ASN A 83 -10.01 0.43 4.65
CA ASN A 83 -9.11 -0.68 4.97
C ASN A 83 -9.66 -1.45 6.18
N LEU A 84 -9.98 -2.73 5.98
CA LEU A 84 -10.49 -3.61 7.02
C LEU A 84 -9.42 -4.60 7.42
N ARG A 85 -9.28 -4.83 8.72
CA ARG A 85 -8.44 -5.89 9.30
C ARG A 85 -9.19 -6.68 10.36
N SER A 86 -9.00 -7.99 10.35
CA SER A 86 -9.53 -8.91 11.37
C SER A 86 -8.44 -9.83 11.88
N ASP A 87 -8.41 -10.02 13.19
CA ASP A 87 -7.64 -11.12 13.79
C ASP A 87 -8.31 -12.45 13.44
N ILE A 88 -7.50 -13.50 13.31
CA ILE A 88 -8.01 -14.87 13.14
C ILE A 88 -8.26 -15.43 14.55
N PRO A 89 -9.52 -15.63 14.95
CA PRO A 89 -9.80 -16.10 16.30
C PRO A 89 -9.27 -17.53 16.49
N PHE A 90 -8.90 -17.86 17.72
CA PHE A 90 -8.44 -19.19 18.15
C PHE A 90 -7.09 -19.67 17.61
N VAL A 91 -6.36 -18.80 16.90
CA VAL A 91 -5.02 -19.08 16.39
C VAL A 91 -4.05 -18.05 16.96
N ASN A 92 -3.12 -18.47 17.82
CA ASN A 92 -2.08 -17.59 18.38
C ASN A 92 -0.92 -17.37 17.39
N LEU A 93 -1.25 -17.01 16.15
CA LEU A 93 -0.28 -16.64 15.12
C LEU A 93 -0.34 -15.13 14.89
N PRO A 94 0.78 -14.49 14.53
CA PRO A 94 0.81 -13.05 14.22
C PRO A 94 0.22 -12.76 12.84
N VAL A 95 -0.95 -13.33 12.54
CA VAL A 95 -1.56 -13.37 11.22
C VAL A 95 -2.96 -12.76 11.28
N GLN A 96 -3.25 -11.84 10.36
CA GLN A 96 -4.51 -11.13 10.26
C GLN A 96 -5.06 -11.26 8.84
N LEU A 97 -6.37 -11.18 8.69
CA LEU A 97 -7.03 -10.98 7.40
C LEU A 97 -7.12 -9.49 7.10
N PHE A 98 -6.94 -9.11 5.84
CA PHE A 98 -7.18 -7.75 5.37
C PHE A 98 -8.07 -7.72 4.14
N ALA A 99 -8.80 -6.62 3.97
CA ALA A 99 -9.54 -6.30 2.77
C ALA A 99 -9.60 -4.78 2.60
N ASP A 100 -9.14 -4.30 1.46
CA ASP A 100 -9.01 -2.88 1.15
C ASP A 100 -9.77 -2.56 -0.14
N ILE A 101 -10.40 -1.38 -0.18
CA ILE A 101 -11.08 -0.87 -1.37
C ILE A 101 -10.91 0.63 -1.45
N ALA A 102 -10.66 1.13 -2.67
CA ALA A 102 -10.57 2.55 -2.94
C ALA A 102 -11.27 2.94 -4.24
N THR A 103 -11.73 4.17 -4.28
CA THR A 103 -12.22 4.85 -5.49
C THR A 103 -11.74 6.30 -5.48
N PHE A 104 -11.67 6.90 -6.66
CA PHE A 104 -11.04 8.19 -6.86
C PHE A 104 -11.59 8.87 -8.11
N THR A 105 -11.18 10.13 -8.32
CA THR A 105 -11.60 10.92 -9.49
C THR A 105 -11.20 10.22 -10.79
N GLU A 106 -12.13 10.11 -11.74
CA GLU A 106 -11.90 9.46 -13.05
C GLU A 106 -11.49 7.97 -12.98
N ALA A 107 -11.73 7.26 -11.86
CA ALA A 107 -11.35 5.86 -11.71
C ALA A 107 -11.80 4.96 -12.89
N LYS A 108 -13.02 5.17 -13.40
CA LYS A 108 -13.54 4.44 -14.58
C LYS A 108 -12.70 4.64 -15.85
N ASN A 109 -12.07 5.80 -16.00
CA ASN A 109 -11.29 6.14 -17.20
C ASN A 109 -9.81 5.80 -17.01
N SER A 110 -9.30 5.83 -15.77
CA SER A 110 -7.90 5.51 -15.45
C SER A 110 -7.64 4.00 -15.30
N ASN A 111 -8.64 3.24 -14.85
CA ASN A 111 -8.52 1.79 -14.68
C ASN A 111 -8.73 1.08 -16.03
N PRO A 112 -7.79 0.21 -16.49
CA PRO A 112 -7.87 -0.48 -17.78
C PRO A 112 -9.19 -1.21 -18.05
N THR A 113 -9.78 -1.81 -17.02
CA THR A 113 -11.03 -2.58 -17.14
C THR A 113 -12.29 -1.71 -17.11
N GLY A 114 -12.16 -0.40 -16.90
CA GLY A 114 -13.30 0.49 -16.69
C GLY A 114 -13.91 0.38 -15.28
N SER A 115 -13.22 -0.26 -14.33
CA SER A 115 -13.69 -0.37 -12.95
C SER A 115 -13.70 0.99 -12.25
N LYS A 116 -14.73 1.24 -11.42
CA LYS A 116 -14.75 2.42 -10.52
C LYS A 116 -13.96 2.20 -9.24
N PHE A 117 -13.51 0.97 -8.97
CA PHE A 117 -12.89 0.58 -7.71
C PHE A 117 -11.63 -0.22 -7.95
N LEU A 118 -10.61 0.05 -7.14
CA LEU A 118 -9.48 -0.83 -6.92
C LEU A 118 -9.64 -1.48 -5.55
N TRP A 119 -9.29 -2.75 -5.44
CA TRP A 119 -9.40 -3.49 -4.19
C TRP A 119 -8.42 -4.65 -4.16
N ASP A 120 -7.99 -5.00 -2.96
CA ASP A 120 -7.21 -6.19 -2.66
C ASP A 120 -7.61 -6.77 -1.29
N ALA A 121 -7.40 -8.07 -1.11
CA ALA A 121 -7.71 -8.76 0.13
C ALA A 121 -6.79 -9.97 0.28
N GLY A 122 -6.47 -10.32 1.51
CA GLY A 122 -5.56 -11.42 1.77
C GLY A 122 -5.14 -11.51 3.22
N VAL A 123 -3.89 -11.90 3.41
CA VAL A 123 -3.32 -12.18 4.73
C VAL A 123 -2.19 -11.21 5.02
N GLN A 124 -2.18 -10.65 6.22
CA GLN A 124 -1.11 -9.84 6.75
C GLN A 124 -0.38 -10.63 7.83
N VAL A 125 0.95 -10.63 7.80
CA VAL A 125 1.82 -11.22 8.82
C VAL A 125 2.57 -10.10 9.54
N ASN A 126 2.38 -10.02 10.86
CA ASN A 126 3.03 -9.06 11.74
C ASN A 126 4.31 -9.69 12.31
N ILE A 127 5.42 -9.60 11.58
CA ILE A 127 6.71 -10.17 12.03
C ILE A 127 7.16 -9.47 13.33
N SER A 128 6.94 -8.17 13.42
CA SER A 128 7.16 -7.37 14.62
C SER A 128 6.24 -6.15 14.61
N ASP A 129 6.32 -5.31 15.65
CA ASP A 129 5.61 -4.03 15.68
C ASP A 129 6.06 -3.08 14.56
N ILE A 130 7.24 -3.33 13.97
CA ILE A 130 7.87 -2.51 12.93
C ILE A 130 7.60 -3.08 11.54
N VAL A 131 7.68 -4.41 11.37
CA VAL A 131 7.64 -5.07 10.06
C VAL A 131 6.33 -5.80 9.86
N GLN A 132 5.62 -5.41 8.80
CA GLN A 132 4.40 -6.08 8.34
C GLN A 132 4.60 -6.56 6.91
N VAL A 133 4.18 -7.79 6.63
CA VAL A 133 4.16 -8.37 5.28
C VAL A 133 2.72 -8.59 4.88
N TYR A 134 2.36 -8.21 3.66
CA TYR A 134 1.04 -8.36 3.09
C TYR A 134 1.10 -9.33 1.93
N VAL A 135 0.25 -10.35 1.98
CA VAL A 135 0.10 -11.38 0.95
C VAL A 135 -1.31 -11.26 0.38
N PRO A 136 -1.51 -10.47 -0.69
CA PRO A 136 -2.80 -10.39 -1.37
C PRO A 136 -3.13 -11.72 -2.03
N LEU A 137 -4.31 -12.25 -1.70
CA LEU A 137 -4.83 -13.51 -2.24
C LEU A 137 -5.93 -13.26 -3.29
N LEU A 138 -6.66 -12.16 -3.14
CA LEU A 138 -7.71 -11.70 -4.04
C LEU A 138 -7.50 -10.23 -4.34
N TYR A 139 -7.81 -9.81 -5.56
CA TYR A 139 -7.68 -8.41 -5.98
C TYR A 139 -8.48 -8.14 -7.25
N SER A 140 -8.68 -6.85 -7.53
CA SER A 140 -9.36 -6.37 -8.73
C SER A 140 -8.72 -6.87 -10.03
N LYS A 141 -9.52 -6.94 -11.10
CA LYS A 141 -9.04 -7.35 -12.43
C LYS A 141 -7.93 -6.42 -12.94
N ASP A 142 -7.99 -5.13 -12.65
CA ASP A 142 -6.94 -4.17 -13.03
C ASP A 142 -5.58 -4.55 -12.41
N TYR A 143 -5.55 -4.95 -11.13
CA TYR A 143 -4.32 -5.47 -10.52
C TYR A 143 -3.89 -6.80 -11.12
N GLN A 144 -4.82 -7.69 -11.43
CA GLN A 144 -4.51 -8.95 -12.08
C GLN A 144 -3.87 -8.77 -13.44
N GLU A 145 -4.43 -7.90 -14.29
CA GLU A 145 -3.91 -7.58 -15.60
C GLU A 145 -2.53 -6.92 -15.51
N TYR A 146 -2.34 -5.99 -14.57
CA TYR A 146 -1.03 -5.40 -14.31
C TYR A 146 0.00 -6.47 -13.90
N LEU A 147 -0.28 -7.25 -12.85
CA LEU A 147 0.69 -8.21 -12.32
C LEU A 147 1.05 -9.30 -13.33
N THR A 148 0.06 -9.76 -14.11
CA THR A 148 0.28 -10.79 -15.13
C THR A 148 0.99 -10.24 -16.36
N SER A 149 0.70 -9.02 -16.81
CA SER A 149 1.37 -8.39 -17.95
C SER A 149 2.84 -8.05 -17.66
N ILE A 150 3.15 -7.60 -16.45
CA ILE A 150 4.52 -7.23 -16.06
C ILE A 150 5.35 -8.45 -15.63
N TYR A 151 4.80 -9.34 -14.79
CA TYR A 151 5.57 -10.40 -14.13
C TYR A 151 5.25 -11.83 -14.59
N GLY A 152 4.21 -12.03 -15.40
CA GLY A 152 3.81 -13.34 -15.92
C GLY A 152 3.63 -14.39 -14.82
N LYS A 153 4.39 -15.49 -14.91
CA LYS A 153 4.36 -16.60 -13.93
C LYS A 153 4.77 -16.19 -12.51
N HIS A 154 5.40 -15.03 -12.35
CA HIS A 154 5.85 -14.50 -11.06
C HIS A 154 4.87 -13.47 -10.47
N ALA A 155 3.70 -13.28 -11.06
CA ALA A 155 2.67 -12.31 -10.61
C ALA A 155 2.37 -12.42 -9.11
N PHE A 156 2.15 -13.62 -8.59
CA PHE A 156 1.84 -13.83 -7.16
C PHE A 156 2.97 -13.36 -6.24
N TRP A 157 4.22 -13.73 -6.53
CA TRP A 157 5.35 -13.33 -5.69
C TRP A 157 5.63 -11.82 -5.76
N ASN A 158 5.25 -11.18 -6.86
CA ASN A 158 5.38 -9.74 -7.05
C ASN A 158 4.19 -8.94 -6.48
N SER A 159 3.07 -9.57 -6.14
CA SER A 159 1.96 -8.91 -5.44
C SER A 159 2.23 -8.71 -3.95
N ILE A 160 3.15 -9.49 -3.37
CA ILE A 160 3.54 -9.42 -1.97
C ILE A 160 4.28 -8.11 -1.70
N SER A 161 3.81 -7.37 -0.70
CA SER A 161 4.39 -6.11 -0.26
C SER A 161 4.69 -6.14 1.23
N PHE A 162 5.44 -5.15 1.70
CA PHE A 162 5.77 -5.03 3.12
C PHE A 162 5.85 -3.56 3.55
N ALA A 163 5.68 -3.30 4.83
CA ALA A 163 5.76 -1.97 5.41
C ALA A 163 6.75 -1.94 6.57
N PHE A 164 7.54 -0.87 6.65
CA PHE A 164 8.38 -0.54 7.79
C PHE A 164 7.79 0.66 8.54
N ASN A 165 7.27 0.42 9.73
CA ASN A 165 6.76 1.48 10.60
C ASN A 165 7.86 1.98 11.53
N ILE A 166 8.91 2.59 10.96
CA ILE A 166 10.06 3.07 11.74
C ILE A 166 9.68 4.17 12.76
N ASN A 167 8.56 4.88 12.53
CA ASN A 167 8.02 5.87 13.48
C ASN A 167 7.61 5.24 14.82
N LYS A 168 7.46 3.90 14.88
CA LYS A 168 7.21 3.16 16.13
C LYS A 168 8.48 2.80 16.88
N ILE A 169 9.66 3.06 16.33
CA ILE A 169 10.93 2.82 17.00
C ILE A 169 11.11 3.89 18.07
N GLN A 170 10.95 3.50 19.32
CA GLN A 170 11.24 4.35 20.46
C GLN A 170 12.73 4.21 20.80
N TRP A 171 13.55 5.07 20.18
CA TRP A 171 15.00 5.10 20.34
C TRP A 171 15.48 5.22 21.80
N SER A 172 14.63 5.72 22.70
CA SER A 172 14.95 5.92 24.11
C SER A 172 14.56 4.77 25.05
N ARG A 173 13.95 3.67 24.54
CA ARG A 173 13.59 2.52 25.38
C ARG A 173 14.65 1.41 25.29
N PRO A 174 15.09 0.82 26.42
CA PRO A 174 15.96 -0.34 26.41
C PRO A 174 15.35 -1.49 25.59
N LEU A 175 16.18 -2.15 24.78
CA LEU A 175 15.80 -3.24 23.86
C LEU A 175 15.10 -4.44 24.53
N GLU A 176 15.17 -4.55 25.87
CA GLU A 176 14.46 -5.58 26.64
C GLU A 176 12.93 -5.39 26.69
N SER A 177 12.42 -4.21 26.33
CA SER A 177 10.99 -3.86 26.43
C SER A 177 10.19 -3.96 25.13
N THR A 178 10.85 -4.21 23.99
CA THR A 178 10.18 -4.51 22.71
C THR A 178 9.88 -6.01 22.65
N GLY A 179 8.77 -6.40 22.01
CA GLY A 179 8.17 -7.75 22.09
C GLY A 179 9.01 -8.96 21.65
N LEU A 180 10.33 -8.82 21.49
CA LEU A 180 11.31 -9.88 21.27
C LEU A 180 11.39 -10.88 22.44
N SER A 181 11.00 -10.49 23.66
CA SER A 181 10.94 -11.39 24.82
C SER A 181 9.84 -12.47 24.73
N ARG A 182 8.87 -12.31 23.83
CA ARG A 182 7.79 -13.28 23.61
C ARG A 182 8.19 -14.48 22.74
N LEU A 183 9.35 -14.42 22.07
CA LEU A 183 9.88 -15.48 21.21
C LEU A 183 10.89 -16.40 21.93
N MET A 184 11.15 -16.16 23.22
CA MET A 184 12.10 -16.94 24.04
C MET A 184 11.43 -17.68 25.22
N LYS A 185 10.13 -17.98 25.14
CA LYS A 185 9.45 -18.86 26.09
C LYS A 185 8.66 -19.94 25.36
#